data_AF-A0A970ZL38-F1
#
_entry.id   AF-A0A970ZL38-F1
#
_cell.length_a   1.000
_cell.length_b   1.000
_cell.length_c   1.000
_cell.angle_alpha   90.00
_cell.angle_beta   90.00
_cell.angle_gamma   90.00
#
_symmetry.space_group_name_H-M   'P 1'
#
loop_
_entity.id
_entity.type
_entity.pdbx_description
1 polymer ?
#
loop_
_entity_poly.entity_id
_entity_poly.type
_entity_poly.pdbx_seq_one_letter_code
_entity_poly.pdbx_strand_id
1 'polypeptide(L)'
;MGYRKQKGHLCDGEPVFYLTDTSAATDNNPDGLVFLGRAQMFRFPYDLSPRDLVPEDIKAAGLDMASAVFGIVAQNGSSDAKAVKSRVFFENAVADSGGPEWFERIMVPKTLSSPKPSCFQQYLTQDGTKSNEDLTTYLKGDYTTIRGHKLYWHRWNDSQSIDAVKEQKDHDGLLNDLLSPNPKDTQHTIMTPIKSGVTFKGRIRFEGLADIELGALLWALNLPEGCAHRLGMGKSLGLGSIRIDSKLRLVDRSARYGSWQESGITEAKEIDFMRAFEKAILEHARKTEGTVEESEKGLFGITRLQSLFCLLDWAGKPDSSKTDYMELKCFKSRPVLPTPHAVMEKDDPPGEKDLPRPAAREDDSTNTVSNKPSVVKTQPSPLQAKPVEKGQTRKGKLKRTDGCWVAIFEGDSRAAVIVNPSSIPAECADDCKAEFYITEQSKRTGIKVRFEKLM
;
A
#
# COMPACT_ATOMS: atom_id res chain seq x y z
N MET A 1 -34.10 -21.09 2.07
CA MET A 1 -33.23 -20.50 1.03
C MET A 1 -32.10 -21.49 0.77
N GLY A 2 -32.00 -21.97 -0.48
CA GLY A 2 -31.19 -23.13 -0.85
C GLY A 2 -29.69 -22.92 -0.68
N TYR A 3 -28.98 -24.03 -0.48
CA TYR A 3 -27.52 -24.10 -0.51
C TYR A 3 -27.03 -23.69 -1.91
N ARG A 4 -26.05 -22.79 -1.96
CA ARG A 4 -25.40 -22.40 -3.21
C ARG A 4 -24.61 -23.58 -3.76
N LYS A 5 -24.68 -23.81 -5.07
CA LYS A 5 -23.97 -24.92 -5.74
C LYS A 5 -22.46 -24.81 -5.56
N GLN A 6 -21.89 -23.61 -5.70
CA GLN A 6 -20.47 -23.31 -5.49
C GLN A 6 -20.27 -21.84 -5.05
N LYS A 7 -19.04 -21.45 -4.67
CA LYS A 7 -18.70 -20.05 -4.40
C LYS A 7 -18.98 -19.20 -5.65
N GLY A 8 -19.63 -18.05 -5.47
CA GLY A 8 -19.99 -17.14 -6.55
C GLY A 8 -21.38 -17.39 -7.18
N HIS A 9 -21.90 -18.62 -7.15
CA HIS A 9 -23.18 -18.96 -7.80
C HIS A 9 -24.38 -18.21 -7.21
N LEU A 10 -25.20 -17.64 -8.09
CA LEU A 10 -26.50 -17.05 -7.73
C LEU A 10 -27.52 -18.15 -7.44
N CYS A 11 -28.42 -17.87 -6.49
CA CYS A 11 -29.61 -18.67 -6.31
C CYS A 11 -30.73 -18.17 -7.22
N ASP A 12 -31.61 -19.08 -7.64
CA ASP A 12 -32.83 -18.69 -8.35
C ASP A 12 -33.66 -17.72 -7.50
N GLY A 13 -34.18 -16.66 -8.12
CA GLY A 13 -34.88 -15.56 -7.46
C GLY A 13 -34.02 -14.62 -6.59
N GLU A 14 -32.69 -14.77 -6.59
CA GLU A 14 -31.80 -13.87 -5.85
C GLU A 14 -31.70 -12.50 -6.56
N PRO A 15 -32.06 -11.39 -5.90
CA PRO A 15 -31.90 -10.07 -6.50
C PRO A 15 -30.42 -9.74 -6.67
N VAL A 16 -30.09 -9.21 -7.84
CA VAL A 16 -28.75 -8.71 -8.18
C VAL A 16 -28.84 -7.31 -8.74
N PHE A 17 -27.75 -6.57 -8.59
CA PHE A 17 -27.49 -5.35 -9.33
C PHE A 17 -26.72 -5.71 -10.59
N TYR A 18 -26.97 -4.99 -11.66
CA TYR A 18 -26.32 -5.25 -12.94
C TYR A 18 -26.11 -3.97 -13.72
N LEU A 19 -25.27 -4.07 -14.73
CA LEU A 19 -24.94 -3.00 -15.66
C LEU A 19 -25.02 -3.52 -17.08
N THR A 20 -25.61 -2.71 -17.94
CA THR A 20 -25.82 -3.00 -19.34
C THR A 20 -25.09 -2.00 -20.21
N ASP A 21 -24.58 -2.45 -21.34
CA ASP A 21 -24.00 -1.65 -22.40
C ASP A 21 -24.60 -2.15 -23.73
N THR A 22 -25.26 -1.26 -24.45
CA THR A 22 -25.90 -1.60 -25.73
C THR A 22 -24.89 -2.05 -26.78
N SER A 23 -23.63 -1.65 -26.68
CA SER A 23 -22.56 -2.14 -27.55
C SER A 23 -22.20 -3.61 -27.32
N ALA A 24 -22.53 -4.16 -26.14
CA ALA A 24 -22.32 -5.57 -25.78
C ALA A 24 -23.52 -6.47 -26.14
N ALA A 25 -24.55 -5.93 -26.79
CA ALA A 25 -25.74 -6.68 -27.17
C ALA A 25 -25.44 -7.70 -28.27
N THR A 26 -25.89 -8.94 -28.06
CA THR A 26 -25.79 -10.04 -29.04
C THR A 26 -27.06 -10.88 -28.99
N ASP A 27 -27.25 -11.83 -29.91
CA ASP A 27 -28.42 -12.73 -29.90
C ASP A 27 -28.56 -13.49 -28.56
N ASN A 28 -27.43 -13.82 -27.90
CA ASN A 28 -27.39 -14.49 -26.61
C ASN A 28 -27.29 -13.53 -25.41
N ASN A 29 -27.21 -12.22 -25.66
CA ASN A 29 -27.17 -11.16 -24.65
C ASN A 29 -27.96 -9.94 -25.15
N PRO A 30 -29.29 -10.06 -25.36
CA PRO A 30 -30.07 -9.04 -26.04
C PRO A 30 -30.09 -7.70 -25.29
N ASP A 31 -30.00 -7.76 -23.96
CA ASP A 31 -30.02 -6.58 -23.09
C ASP A 31 -28.62 -5.99 -22.85
N GLY A 32 -27.58 -6.57 -23.46
CA GLY A 32 -26.21 -6.06 -23.34
C GLY A 32 -25.65 -6.12 -21.92
N LEU A 33 -26.00 -7.14 -21.13
CA LEU A 33 -25.48 -7.32 -19.77
C LEU A 33 -23.95 -7.42 -19.78
N VAL A 34 -23.27 -6.55 -19.00
CA VAL A 34 -21.79 -6.51 -18.90
C VAL A 34 -21.33 -7.00 -17.53
N PHE A 35 -21.96 -6.52 -16.46
CA PHE A 35 -21.59 -6.89 -15.09
C PHE A 35 -22.81 -7.15 -14.24
N LEU A 36 -22.64 -8.02 -13.24
CA LEU A 36 -23.62 -8.24 -12.19
C LEU A 36 -22.93 -8.45 -10.84
N GLY A 37 -23.60 -8.03 -9.77
CA GLY A 37 -23.11 -8.16 -8.41
C GLY A 37 -24.23 -8.12 -7.38
N ARG A 38 -23.98 -8.67 -6.19
CA ARG A 38 -24.98 -8.76 -5.12
C ARG A 38 -25.14 -7.45 -4.33
N ALA A 39 -24.24 -6.49 -4.53
CA ALA A 39 -24.25 -5.19 -3.86
C ALA A 39 -24.31 -4.09 -4.91
N GLN A 40 -25.06 -3.02 -4.63
CA GLN A 40 -25.29 -1.91 -5.56
C GLN A 40 -24.01 -1.24 -6.06
N MET A 41 -22.96 -1.25 -5.25
CA MET A 41 -21.64 -0.70 -5.56
C MET A 41 -20.61 -1.82 -5.62
N PHE A 42 -20.86 -2.82 -6.48
CA PHE A 42 -19.90 -3.91 -6.68
C PHE A 42 -18.62 -3.36 -7.32
N ARG A 43 -17.49 -3.97 -6.98
CA ARG A 43 -16.21 -3.60 -7.60
C ARG A 43 -16.21 -4.08 -9.04
N PHE A 44 -15.97 -3.17 -9.96
CA PHE A 44 -15.68 -3.53 -11.33
C PHE A 44 -14.36 -4.30 -11.40
N PRO A 45 -14.35 -5.47 -12.03
CA PRO A 45 -13.09 -6.08 -12.42
C PRO A 45 -12.47 -5.22 -13.51
N TYR A 46 -11.15 -5.06 -13.44
CA TYR A 46 -10.39 -4.44 -14.51
C TYR A 46 -10.06 -5.49 -15.58
N ASP A 47 -9.97 -5.07 -16.83
CA ASP A 47 -9.59 -5.96 -17.94
C ASP A 47 -8.12 -6.37 -17.88
N LEU A 48 -7.28 -5.44 -17.40
CA LEU A 48 -5.84 -5.59 -17.35
C LEU A 48 -5.36 -5.68 -15.90
N SER A 49 -4.37 -6.51 -15.66
CA SER A 49 -3.60 -6.53 -14.41
C SER A 49 -2.46 -5.51 -14.48
N PRO A 50 -1.86 -5.11 -13.33
CA PRO A 50 -0.64 -4.33 -13.34
C PRO A 50 0.51 -4.97 -14.14
N ARG A 51 0.53 -6.31 -14.27
CA ARG A 51 1.54 -7.03 -15.07
C ARG A 51 1.33 -6.84 -16.57
N ASP A 52 0.09 -6.71 -17.02
CA ASP A 52 -0.23 -6.52 -18.44
C ASP A 52 0.24 -5.15 -18.94
N LEU A 53 0.32 -4.16 -18.04
CA LEU A 53 0.79 -2.79 -18.28
C LEU A 53 2.30 -2.61 -18.12
N VAL A 54 3.06 -3.69 -17.92
CA VAL A 54 4.53 -3.66 -18.01
C VAL A 54 4.92 -3.72 -19.49
N PRO A 55 5.83 -2.83 -19.96
CA PRO A 55 6.35 -2.86 -21.32
C PRO A 55 6.88 -4.25 -21.75
N GLU A 56 6.66 -4.61 -23.03
CA GLU A 56 6.95 -5.95 -23.54
C GLU A 56 8.45 -6.27 -23.57
N ASP A 57 9.28 -5.27 -23.87
CA ASP A 57 10.74 -5.34 -23.81
C ASP A 57 11.24 -5.71 -22.40
N ILE A 58 10.60 -5.19 -21.36
CA ILE A 58 10.91 -5.54 -19.96
C ILE A 58 10.42 -6.96 -19.65
N LYS A 59 9.20 -7.34 -20.09
CA LYS A 59 8.67 -8.68 -19.86
C LYS A 59 9.48 -9.77 -20.59
N ALA A 60 10.00 -9.45 -21.77
CA ALA A 60 10.76 -10.35 -22.63
C ALA A 60 12.27 -10.34 -22.37
N ALA A 61 12.78 -9.49 -21.47
CA ALA A 61 14.22 -9.30 -21.19
C ALA A 61 14.94 -10.56 -20.66
N GLY A 62 14.20 -11.60 -20.27
CA GLY A 62 14.77 -12.85 -19.76
C GLY A 62 15.36 -12.70 -18.36
N LEU A 63 16.57 -13.22 -18.15
CA LEU A 63 17.26 -13.15 -16.85
C LEU A 63 17.84 -11.75 -16.64
N ASP A 64 17.23 -10.97 -15.75
CA ASP A 64 17.75 -9.67 -15.35
C ASP A 64 18.91 -9.79 -14.35
N MET A 65 19.70 -8.70 -14.20
CA MET A 65 20.88 -8.67 -13.32
C MET A 65 20.52 -8.92 -11.85
N ALA A 66 19.40 -8.39 -11.35
CA ALA A 66 19.00 -8.61 -9.97
C ALA A 66 18.67 -10.09 -9.74
N SER A 67 17.92 -10.70 -10.65
CA SER A 67 17.63 -12.14 -10.63
C SER A 67 18.90 -13.01 -10.78
N ALA A 68 19.87 -12.59 -11.58
CA ALA A 68 21.15 -13.29 -11.72
C ALA A 68 22.00 -13.25 -10.44
N VAL A 69 21.90 -12.18 -9.66
CA VAL A 69 22.68 -11.96 -8.42
C VAL A 69 21.99 -12.54 -7.19
N PHE A 70 20.69 -12.26 -7.01
CA PHE A 70 19.89 -12.69 -5.87
C PHE A 70 19.23 -14.06 -6.04
N GLY A 71 19.20 -14.59 -7.26
CA GLY A 71 18.62 -15.89 -7.59
C GLY A 71 17.13 -15.84 -7.91
N ILE A 72 16.62 -16.99 -8.37
CA ILE A 72 15.24 -17.22 -8.79
C ILE A 72 14.75 -18.51 -8.13
N VAL A 73 13.59 -18.46 -7.48
CA VAL A 73 12.89 -19.66 -7.00
C VAL A 73 12.03 -20.22 -8.13
N ALA A 74 12.18 -21.50 -8.44
CA ALA A 74 11.33 -22.18 -9.42
C ALA A 74 9.86 -22.14 -8.99
N GLN A 75 8.97 -21.82 -9.91
CA GLN A 75 7.53 -21.88 -9.69
C GLN A 75 7.08 -23.35 -9.72
N ASN A 76 6.33 -23.79 -8.71
CA ASN A 76 5.79 -25.16 -8.68
C ASN A 76 4.90 -25.42 -9.91
N GLY A 77 5.20 -26.48 -10.66
CA GLY A 77 4.37 -26.95 -11.78
C GLY A 77 4.83 -26.56 -13.19
N SER A 78 5.92 -25.80 -13.33
CA SER A 78 6.58 -25.58 -14.63
C SER A 78 7.84 -26.42 -14.73
N SER A 79 7.86 -27.40 -15.64
CA SER A 79 9.04 -28.24 -15.92
C SER A 79 10.24 -27.44 -16.46
N ASP A 80 9.99 -26.23 -16.96
CA ASP A 80 10.99 -25.39 -17.64
C ASP A 80 11.55 -24.26 -16.76
N ALA A 81 10.97 -24.03 -15.57
CA ALA A 81 11.41 -22.97 -14.67
C ALA A 81 12.67 -23.38 -13.89
N LYS A 82 13.86 -23.07 -14.42
CA LYS A 82 15.13 -23.31 -13.74
C LYS A 82 15.31 -22.37 -12.54
N ALA A 83 15.50 -22.95 -11.35
CA ALA A 83 15.91 -22.20 -10.19
C ALA A 83 17.36 -21.71 -10.35
N VAL A 84 17.64 -20.49 -9.88
CA VAL A 84 18.99 -19.90 -9.86
C VAL A 84 19.34 -19.62 -8.40
N LYS A 85 20.49 -20.14 -7.94
CA LYS A 85 20.96 -19.92 -6.56
C LYS A 85 21.47 -18.48 -6.42
N SER A 86 21.13 -17.82 -5.30
CA SER A 86 21.73 -16.53 -4.93
C SER A 86 23.25 -16.65 -4.82
N ARG A 87 23.95 -15.60 -5.27
CA ARG A 87 25.39 -15.40 -5.07
C ARG A 87 25.70 -14.35 -4.01
N VAL A 88 24.67 -13.80 -3.35
CA VAL A 88 24.79 -12.80 -2.28
C VAL A 88 24.06 -13.30 -1.02
N PHE A 89 24.69 -13.10 0.13
CA PHE A 89 24.23 -13.59 1.43
C PHE A 89 24.32 -12.47 2.47
N PHE A 90 23.24 -12.25 3.21
CA PHE A 90 23.14 -11.19 4.21
C PHE A 90 23.26 -11.77 5.62
N GLU A 91 24.13 -11.19 6.43
CA GLU A 91 24.16 -11.44 7.88
C GLU A 91 23.29 -10.42 8.63
N ASN A 92 22.94 -10.75 9.87
CA ASN A 92 22.27 -9.79 10.75
C ASN A 92 23.16 -8.55 10.95
N ALA A 93 22.56 -7.37 10.80
CA ALA A 93 23.16 -6.13 11.24
C ALA A 93 22.83 -5.90 12.73
N VAL A 94 23.85 -5.85 13.58
CA VAL A 94 23.69 -5.74 15.04
C VAL A 94 23.97 -4.30 15.45
N ALA A 95 23.12 -3.74 16.33
CA ALA A 95 23.35 -2.42 16.88
C ALA A 95 24.62 -2.41 17.74
N ASP A 96 25.53 -1.48 17.48
CA ASP A 96 26.80 -1.40 18.21
C ASP A 96 27.15 0.00 18.75
N SER A 97 26.34 1.01 18.43
CA SER A 97 26.36 2.33 19.07
C SER A 97 24.96 2.95 19.13
N GLY A 98 24.73 3.84 20.11
CA GLY A 98 23.43 4.54 20.29
C GLY A 98 22.83 4.49 21.69
N GLY A 99 23.56 3.99 22.70
CA GLY A 99 23.11 3.88 24.11
C GLY A 99 22.16 2.68 24.36
N PRO A 100 21.82 2.34 25.60
CA PRO A 100 20.93 1.20 25.89
C PRO A 100 19.47 1.42 25.45
N GLU A 101 19.05 2.67 25.25
CA GLU A 101 17.70 3.03 24.81
C GLU A 101 17.64 3.35 23.31
N TRP A 102 17.78 2.32 22.46
CA TRP A 102 17.72 2.47 20.99
C TRP A 102 16.34 2.82 20.44
N PHE A 103 15.28 2.63 21.24
CA PHE A 103 13.91 2.74 20.78
C PHE A 103 13.25 4.01 21.27
N GLU A 104 12.47 4.62 20.39
CA GLU A 104 11.44 5.58 20.77
C GLU A 104 10.35 4.88 21.60
N ARG A 105 9.55 5.65 22.32
CA ARG A 105 8.36 5.10 23.00
C ARG A 105 7.41 4.46 21.98
N ILE A 106 6.75 3.39 22.39
CA ILE A 106 5.65 2.81 21.61
C ILE A 106 4.60 3.89 21.32
N MET A 107 4.10 3.90 20.09
CA MET A 107 3.12 4.88 19.65
C MET A 107 2.12 4.29 18.65
N VAL A 108 0.99 4.96 18.52
CA VAL A 108 0.06 4.80 17.39
C VAL A 108 0.42 5.86 16.35
N PRO A 109 0.92 5.47 15.16
CA PRO A 109 1.20 6.41 14.09
C PRO A 109 -0.07 6.75 13.30
N LYS A 110 0.00 7.79 12.47
CA LYS A 110 -0.98 8.03 11.40
C LYS A 110 -1.15 6.76 10.55
N THR A 111 -2.36 6.54 10.02
CA THR A 111 -2.77 5.30 9.33
C THR A 111 -1.82 4.88 8.20
N LEU A 112 -1.30 3.65 8.27
CA LEU A 112 -0.48 3.02 7.23
C LEU A 112 -1.35 2.10 6.35
N SER A 113 -2.01 2.68 5.35
CA SER A 113 -2.90 1.93 4.46
C SER A 113 -2.15 1.11 3.39
N SER A 114 -2.73 -0.03 3.02
CA SER A 114 -2.25 -0.84 1.89
C SER A 114 -2.64 -0.24 0.53
N PRO A 115 -1.87 -0.49 -0.55
CA PRO A 115 -2.24 -0.06 -1.90
C PRO A 115 -3.63 -0.59 -2.29
N LYS A 116 -4.37 0.23 -3.04
CA LYS A 116 -5.69 -0.12 -3.58
C LYS A 116 -5.66 0.01 -5.11
N PRO A 117 -6.12 -1.00 -5.88
CA PRO A 117 -6.22 -0.92 -7.33
C PRO A 117 -7.04 0.29 -7.82
N SER A 118 -8.05 0.70 -7.05
CA SER A 118 -8.87 1.89 -7.33
C SER A 118 -8.14 3.23 -7.23
N CYS A 119 -6.88 3.22 -6.79
CA CYS A 119 -5.98 4.38 -6.75
C CYS A 119 -5.06 4.42 -7.99
N PHE A 120 -5.60 4.04 -9.14
CA PHE A 120 -4.87 3.94 -10.42
C PHE A 120 -4.12 5.22 -10.78
N GLN A 121 -4.63 6.40 -10.41
CA GLN A 121 -4.00 7.68 -10.70
C GLN A 121 -2.61 7.84 -10.07
N GLN A 122 -2.29 7.07 -9.02
CA GLN A 122 -0.97 7.09 -8.40
C GLN A 122 -0.02 6.03 -8.96
N TYR A 123 -0.54 4.94 -9.52
CA TYR A 123 0.25 3.78 -9.95
C TYR A 123 0.45 3.70 -11.46
N LEU A 124 -0.46 4.26 -12.25
CA LEU A 124 -0.37 4.33 -13.71
C LEU A 124 0.17 5.70 -14.13
N THR A 125 0.85 5.74 -15.27
CA THR A 125 1.19 7.02 -15.91
C THR A 125 -0.10 7.73 -16.31
N GLN A 126 -0.22 9.00 -15.97
CA GLN A 126 -1.42 9.80 -16.23
C GLN A 126 -1.07 11.05 -17.01
N ASP A 127 -1.97 11.44 -17.90
CA ASP A 127 -1.99 12.78 -18.47
C ASP A 127 -2.77 13.69 -17.52
N GLY A 128 -2.07 14.54 -16.76
CA GLY A 128 -2.72 15.47 -15.83
C GLY A 128 -3.54 16.57 -16.51
N THR A 129 -3.47 16.72 -17.83
CA THR A 129 -4.36 17.67 -18.53
C THR A 129 -5.79 17.15 -18.65
N LYS A 130 -6.02 15.85 -18.41
CA LYS A 130 -7.34 15.23 -18.47
C LYS A 130 -8.17 15.49 -17.22
N SER A 131 -9.49 15.49 -17.41
CA SER A 131 -10.45 15.52 -16.31
C SER A 131 -10.41 14.23 -15.48
N ASN A 132 -11.03 14.25 -14.30
CA ASN A 132 -11.08 13.08 -13.41
C ASN A 132 -11.81 11.90 -14.02
N GLU A 133 -12.78 12.18 -14.88
CA GLU A 133 -13.59 11.21 -15.59
C GLU A 133 -12.83 10.56 -16.75
N ASP A 134 -11.78 11.22 -17.27
CA ASP A 134 -10.99 10.80 -18.43
C ASP A 134 -9.62 10.22 -18.06
N LEU A 135 -9.34 10.05 -16.75
CA LEU A 135 -8.10 9.43 -16.28
C LEU A 135 -8.02 7.98 -16.76
N THR A 136 -6.82 7.58 -17.17
CA THR A 136 -6.57 6.21 -17.63
C THR A 136 -6.58 5.23 -16.46
N THR A 137 -7.13 4.06 -16.70
CA THR A 137 -7.32 3.00 -15.72
C THR A 137 -6.69 1.70 -16.22
N TYR A 138 -7.03 0.58 -15.58
CA TYR A 138 -6.63 -0.76 -16.02
C TYR A 138 -7.65 -1.37 -17.01
N LEU A 139 -8.45 -0.54 -17.69
CA LEU A 139 -9.40 -1.00 -18.70
C LEU A 139 -8.72 -1.13 -20.06
N LYS A 140 -9.20 -2.09 -20.86
CA LYS A 140 -8.66 -2.31 -22.20
C LYS A 140 -9.06 -1.15 -23.11
N GLY A 141 -8.10 -0.55 -23.80
CA GLY A 141 -8.30 0.63 -24.63
C GLY A 141 -7.72 1.91 -24.01
N ASP A 142 -7.48 1.91 -22.69
CA ASP A 142 -6.63 2.92 -22.07
C ASP A 142 -5.17 2.71 -22.51
N TYR A 143 -4.53 3.76 -23.00
CA TYR A 143 -3.11 3.75 -23.34
C TYR A 143 -2.31 4.33 -22.17
N THR A 144 -1.73 3.44 -21.35
CA THR A 144 -0.93 3.79 -20.17
C THR A 144 0.04 2.66 -19.82
N THR A 145 0.99 2.95 -18.92
CA THR A 145 1.96 2.00 -18.38
C THR A 145 1.98 2.07 -16.85
N ILE A 146 2.45 0.99 -16.22
CA ILE A 146 2.70 1.01 -14.77
C ILE A 146 3.93 1.89 -14.47
N ARG A 147 3.84 2.76 -13.45
CA ARG A 147 4.93 3.68 -13.06
C ARG A 147 6.12 2.98 -12.39
N GLY A 148 6.03 1.67 -12.14
CA GLY A 148 7.09 0.88 -11.52
C GLY A 148 7.13 0.99 -9.99
N HIS A 149 8.32 1.25 -9.43
CA HIS A 149 8.56 1.15 -7.99
C HIS A 149 8.05 2.38 -7.22
N LYS A 150 7.25 2.13 -6.18
CA LYS A 150 6.79 3.18 -5.27
C LYS A 150 7.92 3.61 -4.32
N LEU A 151 8.30 4.89 -4.42
CA LEU A 151 9.28 5.53 -3.56
C LEU A 151 8.63 6.63 -2.72
N TYR A 152 9.33 7.06 -1.65
CA TYR A 152 8.84 8.04 -0.70
C TYR A 152 9.93 9.07 -0.40
N TRP A 153 9.55 10.34 -0.35
CA TRP A 153 10.43 11.44 0.01
C TRP A 153 11.04 11.28 1.40
N HIS A 154 12.28 11.74 1.53
CA HIS A 154 12.87 12.08 2.80
C HIS A 154 12.17 13.32 3.38
N ARG A 155 11.74 13.27 4.64
CA ARG A 155 10.96 14.35 5.27
C ARG A 155 11.53 14.86 6.59
N TRP A 156 12.34 14.03 7.28
CA TRP A 156 12.88 14.34 8.59
C TRP A 156 13.99 15.38 8.52
N ASN A 157 14.00 16.33 9.44
CA ASN A 157 15.09 17.27 9.66
C ASN A 157 15.25 17.48 11.17
N ASP A 158 16.25 18.28 11.56
CA ASP A 158 16.58 18.48 12.97
C ASP A 158 15.48 19.21 13.78
N SER A 159 14.49 19.82 13.11
CA SER A 159 13.37 20.49 13.77
C SER A 159 12.11 19.62 13.92
N GLN A 160 12.05 18.44 13.31
CA GLN A 160 10.91 17.54 13.39
C GLN A 160 11.03 16.55 14.55
N SER A 161 10.00 16.52 15.41
CA SER A 161 9.84 15.51 16.46
C SER A 161 9.16 14.25 15.93
N ILE A 162 9.41 13.11 16.58
CA ILE A 162 8.66 11.88 16.40
C ILE A 162 7.15 12.07 16.64
N ASP A 163 6.74 13.11 17.38
CA ASP A 163 5.34 13.44 17.58
C ASP A 163 4.60 13.77 16.27
N ALA A 164 5.31 14.23 15.23
CA ALA A 164 4.71 14.56 13.93
C ALA A 164 4.13 13.34 13.19
N VAL A 165 4.57 12.12 13.52
CA VAL A 165 4.02 10.88 12.96
C VAL A 165 2.89 10.27 13.78
N LYS A 166 2.68 10.73 15.02
CA LYS A 166 1.65 10.17 15.89
C LYS A 166 0.26 10.51 15.35
N GLU A 167 -0.68 9.60 15.59
CA GLU A 167 -2.10 9.92 15.47
C GLU A 167 -2.44 11.06 16.43
N GLN A 168 -3.09 12.11 15.94
CA GLN A 168 -3.30 13.34 16.71
C GLN A 168 -4.67 13.38 17.41
N LYS A 169 -5.64 12.63 16.90
CA LYS A 169 -7.03 12.74 17.36
C LYS A 169 -7.29 11.97 18.66
N ASP A 170 -6.80 10.73 18.76
CA ASP A 170 -7.03 9.85 19.91
C ASP A 170 -5.89 8.83 20.08
N HIS A 171 -4.66 9.33 20.22
CA HIS A 171 -3.48 8.48 20.36
C HIS A 171 -3.60 7.47 21.52
N ASP A 172 -3.87 7.98 22.72
CA ASP A 172 -3.81 7.17 23.95
C ASP A 172 -4.99 6.20 24.05
N GLY A 173 -6.18 6.60 23.60
CA GLY A 173 -7.33 5.72 23.49
C GLY A 173 -7.07 4.57 22.52
N LEU A 174 -6.53 4.89 21.33
CA LEU A 174 -6.15 3.88 20.33
C LEU A 174 -5.03 2.97 20.82
N LEU A 175 -4.02 3.51 21.51
CA LEU A 175 -2.92 2.70 22.04
C LEU A 175 -3.45 1.68 23.06
N ASN A 176 -4.34 2.11 23.95
CA ASN A 176 -4.99 1.24 24.93
C ASN A 176 -5.87 0.17 24.27
N ASP A 177 -6.64 0.51 23.21
CA ASP A 177 -7.44 -0.47 22.47
C ASP A 177 -6.57 -1.49 21.73
N LEU A 178 -5.53 -1.03 21.02
CA LEU A 178 -4.63 -1.87 20.21
C LEU A 178 -3.76 -2.82 21.06
N LEU A 179 -3.45 -2.45 22.31
CA LEU A 179 -2.76 -3.32 23.26
C LEU A 179 -3.70 -4.27 24.02
N SER A 180 -5.02 -4.13 23.86
CA SER A 180 -5.99 -4.98 24.53
C SER A 180 -6.06 -6.38 23.88
N PRO A 181 -6.61 -7.40 24.57
CA PRO A 181 -6.76 -8.73 24.01
C PRO A 181 -7.70 -8.82 22.79
N ASN A 182 -8.62 -7.85 22.64
CA ASN A 182 -9.63 -7.83 21.58
C ASN A 182 -9.79 -6.41 21.02
N PRO A 183 -8.78 -5.92 20.27
CA PRO A 183 -8.80 -4.58 19.70
C PRO A 183 -10.00 -4.43 18.75
N LYS A 184 -10.68 -3.29 18.84
CA LYS A 184 -11.81 -2.96 17.97
C LYS A 184 -11.36 -2.18 16.74
N ASP A 185 -10.30 -1.40 16.88
CA ASP A 185 -9.68 -0.71 15.76
C ASP A 185 -9.03 -1.72 14.80
N THR A 186 -9.27 -1.53 13.51
CA THR A 186 -8.77 -2.40 12.43
C THR A 186 -7.97 -1.62 11.38
N GLN A 187 -7.76 -0.32 11.60
CA GLN A 187 -7.14 0.59 10.64
C GLN A 187 -5.77 1.06 11.10
N HIS A 188 -5.59 1.23 12.41
CA HIS A 188 -4.37 1.67 13.04
C HIS A 188 -3.47 0.49 13.40
N THR A 189 -2.20 0.81 13.64
CA THR A 189 -1.18 -0.13 14.10
C THR A 189 -0.46 0.50 15.28
N ILE A 190 0.33 -0.29 15.99
CA ILE A 190 1.35 0.22 16.90
C ILE A 190 2.72 0.11 16.24
N MET A 191 3.65 0.98 16.64
CA MET A 191 5.05 0.85 16.27
C MET A 191 5.98 1.32 17.39
N THR A 192 7.20 0.79 17.38
CA THR A 192 8.30 1.20 18.26
C THR A 192 9.48 1.58 17.37
N PRO A 193 9.59 2.85 16.94
CA PRO A 193 10.67 3.30 16.06
C PRO A 193 12.04 3.21 16.74
N ILE A 194 13.08 3.10 15.93
CA ILE A 194 14.47 3.23 16.38
C ILE A 194 14.82 4.72 16.39
N LYS A 195 15.49 5.20 17.45
CA LYS A 195 15.97 6.57 17.58
C LYS A 195 16.95 6.91 16.47
N SER A 196 17.02 8.19 16.11
CA SER A 196 18.05 8.68 15.19
C SER A 196 19.46 8.49 15.77
N GLY A 197 20.45 8.23 14.92
CA GLY A 197 21.86 8.07 15.30
C GLY A 197 22.26 6.68 15.80
N VAL A 198 21.36 5.70 15.81
CA VAL A 198 21.71 4.30 16.11
C VAL A 198 22.45 3.68 14.93
N THR A 199 23.62 3.10 15.19
CA THR A 199 24.45 2.46 14.17
C THR A 199 24.32 0.95 14.26
N PHE A 200 24.13 0.31 13.11
CA PHE A 200 24.12 -1.13 12.96
C PHE A 200 25.30 -1.58 12.11
N LYS A 201 25.95 -2.67 12.49
CA LYS A 201 27.02 -3.30 11.72
C LYS A 201 26.63 -4.71 11.33
N GLY A 202 26.67 -4.97 10.03
CA GLY A 202 26.43 -6.27 9.44
C GLY A 202 27.47 -6.59 8.37
N ARG A 203 27.30 -7.72 7.71
CA ARG A 203 28.16 -8.14 6.60
C ARG A 203 27.31 -8.70 5.49
N ILE A 204 27.73 -8.40 4.26
CA ILE A 204 27.21 -8.99 3.04
C ILE A 204 28.34 -9.85 2.48
N ARG A 205 28.08 -11.14 2.27
CA ARG A 205 29.01 -12.07 1.63
C ARG A 205 28.55 -12.29 0.20
N PHE A 206 29.48 -12.53 -0.70
CA PHE A 206 29.17 -12.88 -2.08
C PHE A 206 30.14 -13.91 -2.63
N GLU A 207 29.75 -14.58 -3.71
CA GLU A 207 30.59 -15.55 -4.42
C GLU A 207 30.48 -15.41 -5.94
N GLY A 208 31.61 -15.35 -6.63
CA GLY A 208 31.66 -15.40 -8.10
C GLY A 208 30.82 -14.32 -8.80
N LEU A 209 30.83 -13.09 -8.29
CA LEU A 209 30.25 -11.94 -8.99
C LEU A 209 31.25 -11.44 -10.03
N ALA A 210 30.78 -11.18 -11.25
CA ALA A 210 31.55 -10.46 -12.25
C ALA A 210 31.74 -9.00 -11.82
N ASP A 211 32.73 -8.32 -12.40
CA ASP A 211 33.07 -6.95 -12.03
C ASP A 211 31.87 -5.99 -12.14
N ILE A 212 31.05 -6.15 -13.18
CA ILE A 212 29.83 -5.36 -13.40
C ILE A 212 28.74 -5.66 -12.34
N GLU A 213 28.65 -6.90 -11.86
CA GLU A 213 27.64 -7.33 -10.88
C GLU A 213 28.04 -6.88 -9.47
N LEU A 214 29.33 -6.99 -9.14
CA LEU A 214 29.89 -6.42 -7.91
C LEU A 214 29.77 -4.90 -7.93
N GLY A 215 30.03 -4.26 -9.08
CA GLY A 215 29.81 -2.84 -9.29
C GLY A 215 28.37 -2.42 -9.01
N ALA A 216 27.39 -3.17 -9.52
CA ALA A 216 25.97 -2.93 -9.26
C ALA A 216 25.62 -3.03 -7.76
N LEU A 217 26.12 -4.05 -7.07
CA LEU A 217 25.91 -4.23 -5.63
C LEU A 217 26.53 -3.08 -4.83
N LEU A 218 27.76 -2.68 -5.16
CA LEU A 218 28.43 -1.56 -4.51
C LEU A 218 27.69 -0.24 -4.76
N TRP A 219 27.22 0.01 -5.98
CA TRP A 219 26.42 1.18 -6.31
C TRP A 219 25.10 1.22 -5.51
N ALA A 220 24.44 0.07 -5.35
CA ALA A 220 23.23 -0.04 -4.54
C ALA A 220 23.46 0.17 -3.04
N LEU A 221 24.70 0.06 -2.55
CA LEU A 221 25.05 0.32 -1.14
C LEU A 221 25.57 1.75 -0.96
N ASN A 222 26.49 2.17 -1.82
CA ASN A 222 27.19 3.45 -1.79
C ASN A 222 26.50 4.45 -2.71
N LEU A 223 25.39 5.04 -2.23
CA LEU A 223 24.72 6.11 -2.96
C LEU A 223 25.61 7.35 -3.10
N PRO A 224 25.35 8.22 -4.10
CA PRO A 224 26.02 9.50 -4.23
C PRO A 224 25.96 10.35 -2.95
N GLU A 225 26.93 11.24 -2.80
CA GLU A 225 26.97 12.17 -1.67
C GLU A 225 25.65 12.96 -1.55
N GLY A 226 25.18 13.13 -0.32
CA GLY A 226 23.90 13.79 -0.03
C GLY A 226 22.67 12.89 -0.18
N CYS A 227 22.78 11.72 -0.81
CA CYS A 227 21.67 10.76 -0.91
C CYS A 227 21.59 9.83 0.32
N ALA A 228 20.39 9.32 0.60
CA ALA A 228 20.15 8.34 1.65
C ALA A 228 19.22 7.21 1.19
N HIS A 229 19.28 6.08 1.88
CA HIS A 229 18.40 4.94 1.66
C HIS A 229 17.12 5.06 2.47
N ARG A 230 16.11 4.26 2.09
CA ARG A 230 14.83 4.15 2.81
C ARG A 230 14.50 2.71 3.15
N LEU A 231 14.30 2.42 4.44
CA LEU A 231 13.98 1.08 4.93
C LEU A 231 12.83 1.10 5.95
N GLY A 232 12.07 0.00 6.04
CA GLY A 232 11.05 -0.19 7.05
C GLY A 232 9.62 0.22 6.65
N MET A 233 8.65 -0.06 7.51
CA MET A 233 7.23 0.15 7.21
C MET A 233 6.79 1.62 7.35
N GLY A 234 7.51 2.42 8.14
CA GLY A 234 7.24 3.85 8.34
C GLY A 234 7.71 4.78 7.21
N LYS A 235 8.17 4.24 6.08
CA LYS A 235 8.68 5.02 4.93
C LYS A 235 7.67 6.04 4.42
N SER A 236 6.39 5.72 4.47
CA SER A 236 5.37 6.67 4.05
C SER A 236 5.29 7.84 5.04
N LEU A 237 5.52 7.60 6.33
CA LEU A 237 5.50 8.62 7.36
C LEU A 237 6.79 9.43 7.47
N GLY A 238 7.73 9.29 6.53
CA GLY A 238 8.99 10.02 6.58
C GLY A 238 10.08 9.33 7.41
N LEU A 239 9.77 8.20 8.07
CA LEU A 239 10.71 7.43 8.87
C LEU A 239 11.59 6.51 8.00
N GLY A 240 12.66 6.00 8.61
CA GLY A 240 13.49 4.95 8.01
C GLY A 240 14.49 5.44 6.97
N SER A 241 14.88 6.72 7.02
CA SER A 241 16.06 7.20 6.30
C SER A 241 17.32 6.61 6.95
N ILE A 242 18.19 6.00 6.16
CA ILE A 242 19.47 5.46 6.65
C ILE A 242 20.61 5.84 5.71
N ARG A 243 21.81 5.98 6.25
CA ARG A 243 23.05 5.99 5.48
C ARG A 243 23.74 4.64 5.62
N ILE A 244 24.30 4.14 4.52
CA ILE A 244 25.09 2.91 4.53
C ILE A 244 26.52 3.31 4.21
N ASP A 245 27.43 2.97 5.12
CA ASP A 245 28.87 3.12 4.93
C ASP A 245 29.45 1.70 4.76
N SER A 246 29.94 1.36 3.56
CA SER A 246 30.40 0.00 3.23
C SER A 246 31.91 -0.07 2.98
N LYS A 247 32.49 -1.28 3.14
CA LYS A 247 33.90 -1.57 2.83
C LYS A 247 34.02 -2.93 2.17
N LEU A 248 34.62 -2.96 0.98
CA LEU A 248 34.88 -4.18 0.22
C LEU A 248 36.11 -4.92 0.74
N ARG A 249 35.98 -6.24 0.87
CA ARG A 249 37.10 -7.16 1.10
C ARG A 249 36.96 -8.33 0.17
N LEU A 250 37.96 -8.56 -0.67
CA LEU A 250 38.03 -9.76 -1.50
C LEU A 250 38.80 -10.84 -0.76
N VAL A 251 38.43 -12.09 -1.03
CA VAL A 251 39.07 -13.25 -0.41
C VAL A 251 39.58 -14.17 -1.52
N ASP A 252 40.89 -14.23 -1.67
CA ASP A 252 41.55 -15.31 -2.40
C ASP A 252 41.50 -16.58 -1.54
N ARG A 253 40.63 -17.51 -1.96
CA ARG A 253 40.45 -18.79 -1.28
C ARG A 253 41.68 -19.68 -1.40
N SER A 254 42.40 -19.62 -2.52
CA SER A 254 43.60 -20.43 -2.76
C SER A 254 44.71 -20.01 -1.79
N ALA A 255 44.95 -18.71 -1.64
CA ALA A 255 45.89 -18.18 -0.66
C ALA A 255 45.45 -18.50 0.79
N ARG A 256 44.18 -18.23 1.13
CA ARG A 256 43.63 -18.48 2.47
C ARG A 256 43.74 -19.92 2.93
N TYR A 257 43.47 -20.89 2.05
CA TYR A 257 43.50 -22.31 2.40
C TYR A 257 44.84 -22.99 2.08
N GLY A 258 45.78 -22.27 1.45
CA GLY A 258 47.13 -22.75 1.17
C GLY A 258 48.13 -22.53 2.32
N SER A 259 47.81 -21.66 3.29
CA SER A 259 48.68 -21.31 4.41
C SER A 259 47.87 -20.98 5.66
N TRP A 260 48.34 -21.40 6.84
CA TRP A 260 47.70 -21.07 8.12
C TRP A 260 47.98 -19.62 8.56
N GLN A 261 48.98 -18.97 7.97
CA GLN A 261 49.41 -17.61 8.30
C GLN A 261 48.77 -16.56 7.39
N GLU A 262 48.28 -16.93 6.22
CA GLU A 262 47.74 -15.98 5.23
C GLU A 262 46.22 -15.85 5.34
N SER A 263 45.73 -14.62 5.53
CA SER A 263 44.29 -14.38 5.57
C SER A 263 43.60 -14.53 4.20
N GLY A 264 44.37 -14.47 3.12
CA GLY A 264 43.90 -14.38 1.73
C GLY A 264 43.02 -13.15 1.46
N ILE A 265 42.99 -12.16 2.36
CA ILE A 265 42.19 -10.94 2.18
C ILE A 265 43.00 -9.95 1.34
N THR A 266 42.39 -9.48 0.25
CA THR A 266 42.97 -8.42 -0.57
C THR A 266 42.08 -7.18 -0.52
N GLU A 267 42.73 -6.02 -0.45
CA GLU A 267 42.06 -4.74 -0.63
C GLU A 267 41.92 -4.48 -2.13
N ALA A 268 40.68 -4.28 -2.57
CA ALA A 268 40.37 -3.89 -3.93
C ALA A 268 39.71 -2.52 -3.91
N LYS A 269 39.95 -1.73 -4.96
CA LYS A 269 39.36 -0.40 -5.07
C LYS A 269 37.92 -0.54 -5.56
N GLU A 270 36.96 -0.29 -4.68
CA GLU A 270 35.52 -0.32 -4.99
C GLU A 270 35.15 0.46 -6.25
N ILE A 271 35.83 1.60 -6.46
CA ILE A 271 35.60 2.49 -7.59
C ILE A 271 35.83 1.81 -8.95
N ASP A 272 36.72 0.81 -9.05
CA ASP A 272 37.01 0.15 -10.32
C ASP A 272 35.82 -0.71 -10.76
N PHE A 273 35.19 -1.44 -9.82
CA PHE A 273 33.96 -2.20 -10.07
C PHE A 273 32.76 -1.29 -10.33
N MET A 274 32.62 -0.21 -9.55
CA MET A 274 31.55 0.77 -9.76
C MET A 274 31.65 1.40 -11.16
N ARG A 275 32.84 1.78 -11.62
CA ARG A 275 33.06 2.29 -12.98
C ARG A 275 32.73 1.27 -14.07
N ALA A 276 33.05 -0.01 -13.84
CA ALA A 276 32.70 -1.08 -14.78
C ALA A 276 31.18 -1.19 -14.95
N PHE A 277 30.44 -1.14 -13.85
CA PHE A 277 28.97 -1.10 -13.86
C PHE A 277 28.43 0.18 -14.54
N GLU A 278 28.92 1.35 -14.13
CA GLU A 278 28.50 2.64 -14.71
C GLU A 278 28.66 2.67 -16.23
N LYS A 279 29.83 2.25 -16.72
CA LYS A 279 30.11 2.17 -18.16
C LYS A 279 29.12 1.24 -18.86
N ALA A 280 28.89 0.04 -18.33
CA ALA A 280 27.99 -0.94 -18.92
C ALA A 280 26.54 -0.42 -19.00
N ILE A 281 26.06 0.24 -17.94
CA ILE A 281 24.69 0.77 -17.91
C ILE A 281 24.53 2.00 -18.81
N LEU A 282 25.53 2.88 -18.88
CA LEU A 282 25.51 4.00 -19.84
C LEU A 282 25.53 3.52 -21.29
N GLU A 283 26.36 2.52 -21.61
CA GLU A 283 26.36 1.91 -22.94
C GLU A 283 25.04 1.23 -23.28
N HIS A 284 24.41 0.57 -22.30
CA HIS A 284 23.08 -0.01 -22.46
C HIS A 284 22.03 1.06 -22.72
N ALA A 285 21.98 2.12 -21.90
CA ALA A 285 21.02 3.22 -22.04
C ALA A 285 21.11 3.88 -23.42
N ARG A 286 22.33 4.14 -23.93
CA ARG A 286 22.56 4.68 -25.28
C ARG A 286 22.03 3.78 -26.40
N LYS A 287 21.95 2.46 -26.18
CA LYS A 287 21.50 1.48 -27.18
C LYS A 287 20.00 1.22 -27.15
N THR A 288 19.34 1.38 -25.99
CA THR A 288 17.94 0.98 -25.78
C THR A 288 16.97 2.17 -25.76
N GLU A 289 17.26 3.23 -26.52
CA GLU A 289 16.47 4.48 -26.56
C GLU A 289 16.37 5.25 -25.23
N GLY A 290 17.24 4.97 -24.26
CA GLY A 290 17.34 5.77 -23.04
C GLY A 290 17.91 7.15 -23.36
N THR A 291 17.28 8.22 -22.86
CA THR A 291 17.86 9.56 -22.95
C THR A 291 19.06 9.64 -22.02
N VAL A 292 20.22 9.97 -22.61
CA VAL A 292 21.47 10.18 -21.90
C VAL A 292 21.93 11.61 -22.13
N GLU A 293 22.07 12.36 -21.05
CA GLU A 293 22.61 13.71 -21.03
C GLU A 293 24.13 13.67 -20.88
N GLU A 294 24.84 13.98 -21.97
CA GLU A 294 26.31 13.95 -21.98
C GLU A 294 26.95 15.09 -21.15
N SER A 295 26.16 16.08 -20.70
CA SER A 295 26.62 17.11 -19.76
C SER A 295 26.80 16.59 -18.33
N GLU A 296 26.08 15.52 -17.98
CA GLU A 296 26.05 14.96 -16.63
C GLU A 296 27.05 13.80 -16.48
N LYS A 297 27.47 13.55 -15.24
CA LYS A 297 28.53 12.56 -14.95
C LYS A 297 27.99 11.24 -14.43
N GLY A 298 28.57 10.13 -14.90
CA GLY A 298 28.23 8.79 -14.42
C GLY A 298 26.75 8.47 -14.65
N LEU A 299 26.11 7.80 -13.70
CA LEU A 299 24.69 7.43 -13.82
C LEU A 299 23.72 8.62 -13.80
N PHE A 300 24.14 9.83 -13.37
CA PHE A 300 23.32 11.04 -13.47
C PHE A 300 23.04 11.44 -14.92
N GLY A 301 23.84 10.97 -15.88
CA GLY A 301 23.56 11.15 -17.29
C GLY A 301 22.30 10.42 -17.76
N ILE A 302 21.81 9.42 -17.03
CA ILE A 302 20.60 8.70 -17.42
C ILE A 302 19.39 9.44 -16.85
N THR A 303 18.62 10.07 -17.73
CA THR A 303 17.43 10.88 -17.41
C THR A 303 16.50 10.23 -16.37
N ARG A 304 16.13 8.95 -16.55
CA ARG A 304 15.26 8.24 -15.59
C ARG A 304 15.86 8.15 -14.18
N LEU A 305 17.18 8.07 -14.07
CA LEU A 305 17.86 8.00 -12.77
C LEU A 305 17.91 9.37 -12.08
N GLN A 306 17.83 10.48 -12.82
CA GLN A 306 17.74 11.82 -12.22
C GLN A 306 16.49 11.96 -11.35
N SER A 307 15.34 11.43 -11.81
CA SER A 307 14.11 11.34 -11.02
C SER A 307 14.29 10.52 -9.74
N LEU A 308 15.03 9.41 -9.81
CA LEU A 308 15.37 8.61 -8.65
C LEU A 308 16.26 9.39 -7.67
N PHE A 309 17.29 10.08 -8.15
CA PHE A 309 18.19 10.86 -7.31
C PHE A 309 17.48 12.02 -6.61
N CYS A 310 16.50 12.68 -7.24
CA CYS A 310 15.67 13.66 -6.55
C CYS A 310 14.98 13.08 -5.31
N LEU A 311 14.48 11.85 -5.40
CA LEU A 311 13.78 11.17 -4.30
C LEU A 311 14.72 10.65 -3.22
N LEU A 312 15.97 10.31 -3.58
CA LEU A 312 17.00 9.84 -2.66
C LEU A 312 17.80 10.97 -2.00
N ASP A 313 17.73 12.18 -2.55
CA ASP A 313 18.44 13.35 -2.00
C ASP A 313 17.93 13.68 -0.60
N TRP A 314 18.79 13.47 0.39
CA TRP A 314 18.54 13.80 1.79
C TRP A 314 19.01 15.20 2.14
N ALA A 315 20.14 15.64 1.55
CA ALA A 315 20.75 16.92 1.84
C ALA A 315 19.93 18.08 1.24
N GLY A 316 19.52 17.93 -0.02
CA GLY A 316 18.71 18.90 -0.78
C GLY A 316 17.21 18.58 -0.82
N LYS A 317 16.71 17.67 0.03
CA LYS A 317 15.29 17.30 0.08
C LYS A 317 14.36 18.51 0.17
N PRO A 318 13.15 18.44 -0.41
CA PRO A 318 12.22 19.56 -0.39
C PRO A 318 11.65 19.78 1.01
N ASP A 319 11.07 20.96 1.23
CA ASP A 319 10.33 21.23 2.47
C ASP A 319 9.19 20.22 2.66
N SER A 320 8.96 19.82 3.92
CA SER A 320 7.94 18.84 4.26
C SER A 320 6.53 19.24 3.81
N SER A 321 6.22 20.53 3.74
CA SER A 321 4.93 21.04 3.24
C SER A 321 4.69 20.73 1.75
N LYS A 322 5.75 20.64 0.94
CA LYS A 322 5.67 20.27 -0.49
C LYS A 322 5.43 18.77 -0.71
N THR A 323 5.66 17.96 0.33
CA THR A 323 5.60 16.50 0.28
C THR A 323 4.67 15.93 1.35
N ASP A 324 3.76 16.76 1.86
CA ASP A 324 2.82 16.35 2.89
C ASP A 324 1.72 15.45 2.32
N TYR A 325 1.03 14.75 3.21
CA TYR A 325 -0.09 13.92 2.82
C TYR A 325 -1.27 14.75 2.34
N MET A 326 -1.82 14.32 1.22
CA MET A 326 -3.05 14.88 0.68
C MET A 326 -4.22 14.57 1.60
N GLU A 327 -4.96 15.61 1.98
CA GLU A 327 -6.21 15.45 2.70
C GLU A 327 -7.27 14.73 1.85
N LEU A 328 -8.22 14.06 2.51
CA LEU A 328 -9.29 13.31 1.83
C LEU A 328 -10.12 14.18 0.88
N LYS A 329 -10.31 15.47 1.21
CA LYS A 329 -11.05 16.42 0.37
C LYS A 329 -10.34 16.64 -0.97
N CYS A 330 -9.03 16.86 -0.93
CA CYS A 330 -8.20 17.02 -2.11
C CYS A 330 -8.03 15.70 -2.87
N PHE A 331 -7.90 14.58 -2.16
CA PHE A 331 -7.76 13.27 -2.78
C PHE A 331 -8.99 12.86 -3.61
N LYS A 332 -10.17 13.37 -3.26
CA LYS A 332 -11.42 13.10 -3.98
C LYS A 332 -11.37 13.58 -5.43
N SER A 333 -10.65 14.66 -5.72
CA SER A 333 -10.47 15.17 -7.08
C SER A 333 -9.34 14.47 -7.84
N ARG A 334 -8.84 13.32 -7.34
CA ARG A 334 -7.86 12.45 -8.02
C ARG A 334 -6.72 13.18 -8.76
N PRO A 335 -6.09 14.21 -8.16
CA PRO A 335 -5.11 15.00 -8.89
C PRO A 335 -3.91 14.14 -9.31
N VAL A 336 -3.42 14.38 -10.53
CA VAL A 336 -2.16 13.79 -10.98
C VAL A 336 -1.02 14.50 -10.26
N LEU A 337 -0.22 13.72 -9.53
CA LEU A 337 0.87 14.23 -8.71
C LEU A 337 2.01 14.79 -9.60
N PRO A 338 2.70 15.84 -9.14
CA PRO A 338 3.87 16.37 -9.83
C PRO A 338 5.00 15.35 -9.93
N THR A 339 5.89 15.55 -10.90
CA THR A 339 7.14 14.80 -11.02
C THR A 339 8.11 15.13 -9.88
N PRO A 340 9.11 14.27 -9.60
CA PRO A 340 10.14 14.59 -8.61
C PRO A 340 10.86 15.92 -8.88
N HIS A 341 11.18 16.22 -10.13
CA HIS A 341 11.85 17.47 -10.51
C HIS A 341 10.97 18.68 -10.23
N ALA A 342 9.69 18.64 -10.60
CA ALA A 342 8.75 19.73 -10.34
C ALA A 342 8.56 20.02 -8.84
N VAL A 343 8.54 18.98 -7.98
CA VAL A 343 8.52 19.16 -6.50
C VAL A 343 9.77 19.87 -6.00
N MET A 344 10.91 19.58 -6.63
CA MET A 344 12.21 20.18 -6.35
C MET A 344 12.42 21.54 -7.04
N GLU A 345 11.40 22.06 -7.74
CA GLU A 345 11.48 23.31 -8.53
C GLU A 345 12.60 23.26 -9.59
N LYS A 346 12.78 22.08 -10.20
CA LYS A 346 13.68 21.84 -11.32
C LYS A 346 12.88 21.47 -12.57
N ASP A 347 13.46 21.74 -13.73
CA ASP A 347 12.89 21.29 -15.00
C ASP A 347 12.90 19.76 -15.09
N ASP A 348 11.85 19.20 -15.69
CA ASP A 348 11.82 17.79 -16.01
C ASP A 348 12.86 17.47 -17.09
N PRO A 349 13.56 16.34 -16.96
CA PRO A 349 14.60 15.99 -17.90
C PRO A 349 13.99 15.61 -19.26
N PRO A 350 14.64 15.97 -20.38
CA PRO A 350 14.18 15.75 -21.73
C PRO A 350 13.96 14.26 -22.04
N GLY A 351 13.01 13.98 -22.93
CA GLY A 351 12.90 12.67 -23.60
C GLY A 351 12.14 11.57 -22.83
N GLU A 352 11.66 11.84 -21.62
CA GLU A 352 10.89 10.86 -20.86
C GLU A 352 9.42 10.84 -21.33
N LYS A 353 9.12 9.97 -22.33
CA LYS A 353 7.86 9.93 -23.09
C LYS A 353 6.59 9.74 -22.24
N ASP A 354 6.72 9.17 -21.04
CA ASP A 354 5.61 8.71 -20.18
C ASP A 354 5.68 9.29 -18.76
N LEU A 355 6.22 10.50 -18.58
CA LEU A 355 6.14 11.19 -17.30
C LEU A 355 4.69 11.59 -16.97
N PRO A 356 4.24 11.43 -15.71
CA PRO A 356 3.00 12.01 -15.27
C PRO A 356 3.08 13.53 -15.47
N ARG A 357 2.20 14.08 -16.30
CA ARG A 357 2.08 15.54 -16.41
C ARG A 357 1.32 16.03 -15.18
N PRO A 358 1.82 17.02 -14.43
CA PRO A 358 1.05 17.62 -13.37
C PRO A 358 -0.28 18.12 -13.94
N ALA A 359 -1.37 17.94 -13.20
CA ALA A 359 -2.59 18.66 -13.55
C ALA A 359 -2.30 20.17 -13.49
N ALA A 360 -2.86 20.94 -14.43
CA ALA A 360 -2.82 22.38 -14.32
C ALA A 360 -3.32 22.75 -12.93
N ARG A 361 -2.56 23.59 -12.20
CA ARG A 361 -2.99 24.04 -10.88
C ARG A 361 -4.37 24.67 -11.07
N GLU A 362 -5.37 24.17 -10.33
CA GLU A 362 -6.56 24.97 -10.09
C GLU A 362 -6.06 26.21 -9.34
N ASP A 363 -5.83 27.30 -10.06
CA ASP A 363 -5.66 28.60 -9.44
C ASP A 363 -6.91 28.83 -8.58
N ASP A 364 -6.68 29.24 -7.34
CA ASP A 364 -7.71 29.59 -6.37
C ASP A 364 -8.33 30.95 -6.77
N SER A 365 -8.83 31.04 -8.00
CA SER A 365 -9.56 32.18 -8.56
C SER A 365 -10.07 31.88 -9.97
N THR A 366 -11.27 31.30 -10.07
CA THR A 366 -12.39 31.76 -10.90
C THR A 366 -13.40 30.63 -11.08
N ASN A 367 -14.39 30.60 -10.19
CA ASN A 367 -15.65 29.93 -10.48
C ASN A 367 -16.30 30.60 -11.70
N THR A 368 -16.16 29.99 -12.87
CA THR A 368 -17.10 30.19 -13.98
C THR A 368 -17.59 28.83 -14.43
N VAL A 369 -18.56 28.33 -13.68
CA VAL A 369 -19.35 27.15 -14.03
C VAL A 369 -20.10 27.45 -15.33
N SER A 370 -19.76 26.72 -16.39
CA SER A 370 -20.62 26.63 -17.56
C SER A 370 -21.80 25.72 -17.21
N ASN A 371 -22.98 26.32 -17.11
CA ASN A 371 -24.24 25.63 -16.82
C ASN A 371 -24.55 24.57 -17.90
N LYS A 372 -24.46 23.30 -17.52
CA LYS A 372 -25.30 22.24 -18.10
C LYS A 372 -26.33 21.83 -17.04
N PRO A 373 -27.59 21.54 -17.42
CA PRO A 373 -28.67 21.32 -16.46
C PRO A 373 -28.47 19.98 -15.72
N SER A 374 -28.15 20.08 -14.43
CA SER A 374 -28.06 18.96 -13.50
C SER A 374 -29.44 18.49 -13.08
N VAL A 375 -29.75 17.22 -13.36
CA VAL A 375 -30.92 16.52 -12.80
C VAL A 375 -30.75 16.42 -11.28
N VAL A 376 -31.68 17.03 -10.55
CA VAL A 376 -31.75 17.01 -9.08
C VAL A 376 -31.93 15.56 -8.61
N LYS A 377 -30.93 15.01 -7.92
CA LYS A 377 -31.09 13.81 -7.09
C LYS A 377 -31.11 14.22 -5.62
N THR A 378 -32.24 13.93 -5.01
CA THR A 378 -32.57 14.14 -3.60
C THR A 378 -31.59 13.37 -2.69
N GLN A 379 -31.07 14.04 -1.66
CA GLN A 379 -30.31 13.41 -0.56
C GLN A 379 -31.22 12.48 0.28
N PRO A 380 -30.73 11.33 0.75
CA PRO A 380 -31.36 10.62 1.86
C PRO A 380 -30.82 11.06 3.22
N SER A 381 -31.76 11.14 4.16
CA SER A 381 -31.70 11.39 5.61
C SER A 381 -31.04 10.24 6.43
N PRO A 382 -30.85 10.39 7.75
CA PRO A 382 -29.76 9.72 8.48
C PRO A 382 -29.94 8.22 8.75
N LEU A 383 -28.78 7.58 8.93
CA LEU A 383 -28.49 6.18 9.28
C LEU A 383 -29.61 5.46 10.06
N GLN A 384 -30.28 4.51 9.42
CA GLN A 384 -31.14 3.53 10.09
C GLN A 384 -30.30 2.46 10.79
N ALA A 385 -30.64 2.15 12.03
CA ALA A 385 -30.03 1.07 12.81
C ALA A 385 -30.26 -0.30 12.14
N LYS A 386 -29.27 -1.20 12.22
CA LYS A 386 -29.29 -2.52 11.57
C LYS A 386 -30.50 -3.36 12.03
N PRO A 387 -31.24 -4.02 11.10
CA PRO A 387 -32.39 -4.87 11.46
C PRO A 387 -31.99 -6.03 12.38
N VAL A 388 -32.89 -6.50 13.23
CA VAL A 388 -32.70 -7.72 14.05
C VAL A 388 -32.82 -8.93 13.12
N GLU A 389 -31.80 -9.78 12.97
CA GLU A 389 -31.81 -11.01 12.14
C GLU A 389 -31.78 -12.27 13.01
N LYS A 390 -32.30 -13.40 12.52
CA LYS A 390 -32.23 -14.70 13.21
C LYS A 390 -30.79 -15.22 13.25
N GLY A 391 -30.39 -15.78 14.40
CA GLY A 391 -29.10 -16.46 14.58
C GLY A 391 -27.95 -15.58 15.07
N GLN A 392 -28.21 -14.32 15.39
CA GLN A 392 -27.24 -13.40 15.98
C GLN A 392 -27.47 -13.20 17.49
N THR A 393 -26.40 -12.85 18.22
CA THR A 393 -26.51 -12.30 19.57
C THR A 393 -26.56 -10.78 19.50
N ARG A 394 -27.56 -10.17 20.14
CA ARG A 394 -27.75 -8.71 20.17
C ARG A 394 -27.92 -8.21 21.60
N LYS A 395 -27.37 -7.04 21.87
CA LYS A 395 -27.55 -6.32 23.13
C LYS A 395 -28.89 -5.60 23.11
N GLY A 396 -29.66 -5.78 24.18
CA GLY A 396 -30.97 -5.15 24.34
C GLY A 396 -31.22 -4.80 25.79
N LYS A 397 -32.40 -4.27 26.06
CA LYS A 397 -32.89 -4.00 27.41
C LYS A 397 -34.02 -4.95 27.78
N LEU A 398 -34.01 -5.44 29.01
CA LEU A 398 -35.14 -6.17 29.59
C LEU A 398 -36.25 -5.18 29.98
N LYS A 399 -37.49 -5.51 29.69
CA LYS A 399 -38.65 -4.73 30.16
C LYS A 399 -39.81 -5.67 30.48
N ARG A 400 -40.61 -5.37 31.49
CA ARG A 400 -41.85 -6.10 31.77
C ARG A 400 -43.00 -5.55 30.93
N THR A 401 -43.77 -6.45 30.34
CA THR A 401 -45.03 -6.14 29.63
C THR A 401 -46.03 -7.23 29.97
N ASP A 402 -47.20 -6.86 30.47
CA ASP A 402 -48.26 -7.77 30.94
C ASP A 402 -47.75 -8.86 31.91
N GLY A 403 -46.84 -8.47 32.82
CA GLY A 403 -46.26 -9.36 33.83
C GLY A 403 -45.17 -10.32 33.33
N CYS A 404 -44.82 -10.28 32.03
CA CYS A 404 -43.78 -11.11 31.43
C CYS A 404 -42.55 -10.29 31.00
N TRP A 405 -41.37 -10.90 31.03
CA TRP A 405 -40.16 -10.27 30.50
C TRP A 405 -40.10 -10.30 28.98
N VAL A 406 -39.83 -9.14 28.39
CA VAL A 406 -39.57 -8.95 26.95
C VAL A 406 -38.24 -8.23 26.74
N ALA A 407 -37.64 -8.41 25.57
CA ALA A 407 -36.42 -7.71 25.17
C ALA A 407 -36.72 -6.60 24.17
N ILE A 408 -36.11 -5.42 24.37
CA ILE A 408 -36.21 -4.27 23.47
C ILE A 408 -34.84 -3.99 22.86
N PHE A 409 -34.80 -3.79 21.55
CA PHE A 409 -33.58 -3.50 20.80
C PHE A 409 -33.61 -2.09 20.24
N GLU A 410 -32.47 -1.39 20.32
CA GLU A 410 -32.33 -0.07 19.74
C GLU A 410 -32.55 -0.14 18.22
N GLY A 411 -33.50 0.67 17.72
CA GLY A 411 -33.89 0.73 16.31
C GLY A 411 -34.99 -0.24 15.86
N ASP A 412 -35.54 -1.09 16.74
CA ASP A 412 -36.72 -1.92 16.45
C ASP A 412 -37.81 -1.65 17.51
N SER A 413 -38.97 -1.17 17.05
CA SER A 413 -40.08 -0.80 17.94
C SER A 413 -40.86 -2.00 18.47
N ARG A 414 -40.57 -3.22 18.02
CA ARG A 414 -41.27 -4.44 18.45
C ARG A 414 -40.58 -5.05 19.66
N ALA A 415 -41.36 -5.35 20.71
CA ALA A 415 -40.90 -6.13 21.83
C ALA A 415 -40.66 -7.60 21.41
N ALA A 416 -39.51 -8.16 21.77
CA ALA A 416 -39.16 -9.54 21.48
C ALA A 416 -39.50 -10.45 22.67
N VAL A 417 -40.13 -11.57 22.40
CA VAL A 417 -40.55 -12.55 23.41
C VAL A 417 -39.36 -13.38 23.85
N ILE A 418 -39.13 -13.47 25.16
CA ILE A 418 -38.03 -14.25 25.72
C ILE A 418 -38.49 -15.69 25.94
N VAL A 419 -37.79 -16.66 25.35
CA VAL A 419 -38.19 -18.09 25.37
C VAL A 419 -37.70 -18.86 26.59
N ASN A 420 -36.80 -18.28 27.39
CA ASN A 420 -36.26 -18.85 28.63
C ASN A 420 -36.30 -17.83 29.81
N PRO A 421 -37.48 -17.31 30.19
CA PRO A 421 -37.57 -16.25 31.20
C PRO A 421 -37.07 -16.68 32.58
N SER A 422 -37.05 -17.98 32.90
CA SER A 422 -36.48 -18.52 34.15
C SER A 422 -34.96 -18.35 34.27
N SER A 423 -34.27 -18.05 33.17
CA SER A 423 -32.82 -17.76 33.17
C SER A 423 -32.50 -16.32 33.55
N ILE A 424 -33.50 -15.45 33.70
CA ILE A 424 -33.32 -14.05 34.11
C ILE A 424 -33.22 -14.01 35.64
N PRO A 425 -32.16 -13.43 36.23
CA PRO A 425 -32.02 -13.32 37.69
C PRO A 425 -33.18 -12.57 38.34
N ALA A 426 -33.58 -13.02 39.54
CA ALA A 426 -34.76 -12.50 40.25
C ALA A 426 -34.62 -11.03 40.66
N GLU A 427 -33.38 -10.59 40.85
CA GLU A 427 -32.96 -9.22 41.18
C GLU A 427 -32.95 -8.26 39.97
N CYS A 428 -33.27 -8.74 38.76
CA CYS A 428 -33.27 -7.90 37.56
C CYS A 428 -34.44 -6.89 37.57
N ALA A 429 -34.11 -5.61 37.33
CA ALA A 429 -35.06 -4.53 37.17
C ALA A 429 -35.35 -4.23 35.69
N ASP A 430 -36.37 -3.43 35.41
CA ASP A 430 -36.64 -2.93 34.06
C ASP A 430 -35.46 -2.07 33.56
N ASP A 431 -35.25 -2.07 32.24
CA ASP A 431 -34.18 -1.40 31.50
C ASP A 431 -32.74 -1.93 31.74
N CYS A 432 -32.57 -3.02 32.50
CA CYS A 432 -31.30 -3.73 32.60
C CYS A 432 -30.79 -4.17 31.21
N LYS A 433 -29.52 -3.91 30.94
CA LYS A 433 -28.87 -4.31 29.68
C LYS A 433 -28.53 -5.80 29.74
N ALA A 434 -28.82 -6.51 28.67
CA ALA A 434 -28.55 -7.94 28.56
C ALA A 434 -28.21 -8.33 27.12
N GLU A 435 -27.56 -9.48 26.97
CA GLU A 435 -27.32 -10.13 25.69
C GLU A 435 -28.39 -11.19 25.41
N PHE A 436 -28.91 -11.16 24.19
CA PHE A 436 -29.97 -12.06 23.73
C PHE A 436 -29.58 -12.70 22.41
N TYR A 437 -29.77 -14.01 22.29
CA TYR A 437 -29.65 -14.71 21.03
C TYR A 437 -30.99 -14.75 20.29
N ILE A 438 -31.04 -14.27 19.05
CA ILE A 438 -32.27 -14.20 18.27
C ILE A 438 -32.59 -15.58 17.70
N THR A 439 -33.54 -16.28 18.32
CA THR A 439 -33.92 -17.65 17.92
C THR A 439 -34.89 -17.64 16.75
N GLU A 440 -35.77 -16.65 16.66
CA GLU A 440 -36.70 -16.47 15.54
C GLU A 440 -36.92 -14.99 15.23
N GLN A 441 -36.99 -14.65 13.95
CA GLN A 441 -37.39 -13.33 13.48
C GLN A 441 -38.32 -13.49 12.28
N SER A 442 -39.55 -13.02 12.41
CA SER A 442 -40.59 -13.14 11.39
C SER A 442 -41.45 -11.89 11.36
N LYS A 443 -41.83 -11.44 10.17
CA LYS A 443 -42.78 -10.32 10.02
C LYS A 443 -44.20 -10.68 10.47
N ARG A 444 -44.55 -11.98 10.53
CA ARG A 444 -45.90 -12.47 10.85
C ARG A 444 -46.05 -12.97 12.29
N THR A 445 -44.99 -13.51 12.89
CA THR A 445 -45.02 -14.16 14.23
C THR A 445 -44.17 -13.44 15.28
N GLY A 446 -43.59 -12.29 14.95
CA GLY A 446 -42.78 -11.48 15.88
C GLY A 446 -41.33 -11.94 16.00
N ILE A 447 -40.64 -11.45 17.04
CA ILE A 447 -39.26 -11.79 17.36
C ILE A 447 -39.26 -12.64 18.62
N LYS A 448 -38.56 -13.78 18.59
CA LYS A 448 -38.28 -14.59 19.79
C LYS A 448 -36.79 -14.63 20.06
N VAL A 449 -36.43 -14.56 21.33
CA VAL A 449 -35.04 -14.48 21.76
C VAL A 449 -34.78 -15.36 22.97
N ARG A 450 -33.56 -15.86 23.08
CA ARG A 450 -33.06 -16.54 24.27
C ARG A 450 -32.17 -15.56 25.05
N PHE A 451 -32.45 -15.38 26.33
CA PHE A 451 -31.59 -14.63 27.24
C PHE A 451 -30.29 -15.42 27.46
N GLU A 452 -29.13 -14.75 27.29
CA GLU A 452 -27.80 -15.35 27.50
C GLU A 452 -27.19 -14.90 28.83
N LYS A 453 -27.10 -13.58 29.06
CA LYS A 453 -26.54 -13.01 30.30
C LYS A 453 -26.92 -11.53 30.49
N LEU A 454 -26.90 -11.08 31.74
CA LEU A 454 -26.90 -9.65 32.10
C LEU A 454 -25.54 -9.02 31.75
N MET A 455 -25.55 -7.72 31.48
CA MET A 455 -24.38 -6.93 31.12
C MET A 455 -23.97 -5.93 32.19
#